data_AF-A0A4U2DFF0-F1
#
_entry.id   AF-A0A4U2DFF0-F1
#
_cell.length_a   1.000
_cell.length_b   1.000
_cell.length_c   1.000
_cell.angle_alpha   90.00
_cell.angle_beta   90.00
_cell.angle_gamma   90.00
#
_symmetry.space_group_name_H-M   'P 1'
#
loop_
_entity.id
_entity.type
_entity.pdbx_description
1 polymer ?
#
loop_
_entity_poly.entity_id
_entity_poly.type
_entity_poly.pdbx_seq_one_letter_code
_entity_poly.pdbx_strand_id
1 'polypeptide(L)'
;HQSIAHQLLAAGAVETLRQANTTMSYFSMWQHGTDLREVMKQSQFYQHKARLKTIGIDIGQKFDVSRMCPTLKRSDVIEVKPLEVPSWYKMPVVAETNILPFRAYA
;
A
#
# COMPACT_ATOMS: atom_id res chain seq x y z
N HIS A 1 -9.58 -11.62 5.50
CA HIS A 1 -10.21 -10.48 4.81
C HIS A 1 -11.65 -10.84 4.47
N GLN A 2 -12.62 -10.00 4.85
CA GLN A 2 -14.04 -10.15 4.47
C GLN A 2 -14.32 -9.28 3.23
N SER A 3 -15.00 -9.82 2.21
CA SER A 3 -15.30 -9.06 1.00
C SER A 3 -16.32 -7.94 1.27
N ILE A 4 -16.28 -6.87 0.46
CA ILE A 4 -17.24 -5.76 0.53
C ILE A 4 -18.68 -6.27 0.45
N ALA A 5 -18.97 -7.25 -0.41
CA ALA A 5 -20.31 -7.86 -0.49
C ALA A 5 -20.76 -8.47 0.84
N HIS A 6 -19.88 -9.19 1.55
CA HIS A 6 -20.22 -9.73 2.87
C HIS A 6 -20.36 -8.63 3.94
N GLN A 7 -19.56 -7.57 3.87
CA GLN A 7 -19.69 -6.43 4.78
C GLN A 7 -21.04 -5.71 4.58
N LEU A 8 -21.47 -5.51 3.33
CA LEU A 8 -22.77 -4.92 3.00
C LEU A 8 -23.95 -5.73 3.53
N LEU A 9 -23.88 -7.07 3.43
CA LEU A 9 -24.89 -7.96 3.99
C LEU A 9 -24.90 -7.92 5.52
N ALA A 10 -23.73 -8.00 6.15
CA ALA A 10 -23.62 -7.98 7.60
C ALA A 10 -24.11 -6.64 8.20
N ALA A 11 -23.92 -5.54 7.48
CA ALA A 11 -24.42 -4.22 7.86
C ALA A 11 -25.92 -4.00 7.56
N GLY A 12 -26.61 -4.98 6.97
CA GLY A 12 -28.03 -4.85 6.59
C GLY A 12 -28.30 -3.84 5.48
N ALA A 13 -27.27 -3.44 4.71
CA ALA A 13 -27.41 -2.44 3.64
C ALA A 13 -28.15 -3.00 2.40
N VAL A 14 -28.20 -4.32 2.28
CA VAL A 14 -28.79 -5.07 1.18
C VAL A 14 -29.44 -6.35 1.71
N GLU A 15 -30.50 -6.79 1.05
CA GLU A 15 -31.27 -7.97 1.47
C GLU A 15 -30.70 -9.28 0.93
N THR A 16 -29.98 -9.23 -0.20
CA THR A 16 -29.52 -10.43 -0.91
C THR A 16 -28.06 -10.34 -1.34
N LEU A 17 -27.40 -11.49 -1.41
CA LEU A 17 -26.04 -11.65 -1.95
C LEU A 17 -25.91 -11.08 -3.36
N ARG A 18 -26.95 -11.23 -4.19
CA ARG A 18 -26.96 -10.68 -5.55
C ARG A 18 -26.81 -9.16 -5.55
N GLN A 19 -27.61 -8.46 -4.74
CA GLN A 19 -27.53 -7.00 -4.61
C GLN A 19 -26.18 -6.55 -4.03
N ALA A 20 -25.64 -7.32 -3.07
CA ALA A 20 -24.33 -7.08 -2.48
C ALA A 20 -23.22 -7.16 -3.53
N ASN A 21 -23.21 -8.23 -4.34
CA ASN A 21 -22.24 -8.44 -5.40
C ASN A 21 -22.35 -7.38 -6.49
N THR A 22 -23.57 -6.98 -6.89
CA THR A 22 -23.76 -5.87 -7.85
C THR A 22 -23.16 -4.56 -7.33
N THR A 23 -23.39 -4.23 -6.05
CA THR A 23 -22.82 -3.03 -5.43
C THR A 23 -21.29 -3.12 -5.35
N MET A 24 -20.76 -4.30 -5.02
CA MET A 24 -19.32 -4.57 -5.00
C MET A 24 -18.69 -4.41 -6.39
N SER A 25 -19.33 -4.86 -7.47
CA SER A 25 -18.83 -4.69 -8.83
C SER A 25 -18.68 -3.21 -9.22
N TYR A 26 -19.69 -2.39 -8.91
CA TYR A 26 -19.60 -0.94 -9.15
C TYR A 26 -18.55 -0.26 -8.26
N PHE A 27 -18.44 -0.69 -7.00
CA PHE A 27 -17.36 -0.23 -6.13
C PHE A 27 -15.98 -0.53 -6.73
N SER A 28 -15.75 -1.73 -7.28
CA SER A 28 -14.50 -2.06 -7.96
C SER A 28 -14.22 -1.15 -9.15
N MET A 29 -15.21 -0.85 -9.98
CA MET A 29 -15.06 0.09 -11.10
C MET A 29 -14.64 1.49 -10.60
N TRP A 30 -15.28 1.98 -9.55
CA TRP A 30 -14.93 3.25 -8.92
C TRP A 30 -13.50 3.23 -8.35
N GLN A 31 -13.10 2.14 -7.69
CA GLN A 31 -11.75 1.97 -7.16
C GLN A 31 -10.69 1.95 -8.27
N HIS A 32 -11.04 1.49 -9.47
CA HIS A 32 -10.20 1.60 -10.66
C HIS A 32 -10.23 2.98 -11.34
N GLY A 33 -10.89 3.97 -10.73
CA GLY A 33 -10.93 5.36 -11.19
C GLY A 33 -12.04 5.67 -12.18
N THR A 34 -12.96 4.74 -12.44
CA THR A 34 -14.10 4.99 -13.32
C THR A 34 -15.08 5.97 -12.66
N ASP A 35 -15.52 7.01 -13.39
CA ASP A 35 -16.59 7.88 -12.92
C ASP A 35 -17.95 7.18 -13.11
N LEU A 36 -18.49 6.65 -12.01
CA LEU A 36 -19.74 5.90 -12.05
C LEU A 36 -20.93 6.72 -12.56
N ARG A 37 -20.88 8.06 -12.51
CA ARG A 37 -21.95 8.93 -13.01
C ARG A 37 -22.11 8.86 -14.53
N GLU A 38 -21.08 8.44 -15.25
CA GLU A 38 -21.10 8.26 -16.70
C GLU A 38 -21.58 6.85 -17.11
N VAL A 39 -21.46 5.88 -16.20
CA VAL A 39 -21.73 4.47 -16.45
C VAL A 39 -23.17 4.08 -16.11
N MET A 40 -23.78 4.72 -15.11
CA MET A 40 -25.11 4.37 -14.63
C MET A 40 -26.02 5.59 -14.45
N LYS A 41 -27.33 5.32 -14.35
CA LYS A 41 -28.33 6.35 -14.07
C LYS A 41 -28.09 6.97 -12.70
N GLN A 42 -28.37 8.27 -12.56
CA GLN A 42 -28.25 9.02 -11.30
C GLN A 42 -28.92 8.30 -10.12
N SER A 43 -30.13 7.76 -10.30
CA SER A 43 -30.84 7.03 -9.23
C SER A 43 -30.08 5.80 -8.73
N GLN A 44 -29.50 5.02 -9.64
CA GLN A 44 -28.68 3.85 -9.29
C GLN A 44 -27.40 4.27 -8.58
N PHE A 45 -26.76 5.36 -9.04
CA PHE A 45 -25.57 5.90 -8.40
C PHE A 45 -25.84 6.26 -6.93
N TYR A 46 -26.91 7.01 -6.65
CA TYR A 46 -27.25 7.37 -5.27
C TYR A 46 -27.66 6.15 -4.42
N GLN A 47 -28.30 5.15 -5.03
CA GLN A 47 -28.63 3.90 -4.32
C GLN A 47 -27.35 3.15 -3.89
N HIS A 48 -26.39 2.95 -4.79
CA HIS A 48 -25.13 2.29 -4.45
C HIS A 48 -24.28 3.13 -3.50
N LYS A 49 -24.27 4.45 -3.65
CA LYS A 49 -23.61 5.38 -2.72
C LYS A 49 -24.17 5.26 -1.31
N ALA A 50 -25.50 5.22 -1.15
CA ALA A 50 -26.13 5.07 0.15
C ALA A 50 -25.74 3.74 0.82
N ARG A 51 -25.72 2.64 0.07
CA ARG A 51 -25.28 1.32 0.55
C ARG A 51 -23.81 1.29 0.96
N LEU A 52 -22.92 1.87 0.17
CA LEU A 52 -21.48 1.90 0.48
C LEU A 52 -21.18 2.82 1.67
N LYS A 53 -21.98 3.89 1.86
CA LYS A 53 -21.85 4.76 3.03
C LYS A 53 -22.09 4.05 4.35
N THR A 54 -22.93 3.02 4.41
CA THR A 54 -23.19 2.28 5.66
C THR A 54 -21.95 1.54 6.16
N ILE A 55 -21.03 1.19 5.27
CA ILE A 55 -19.75 0.56 5.59
C ILE A 55 -18.57 1.55 5.54
N GLY A 56 -18.85 2.86 5.52
CA GLY A 56 -17.83 3.91 5.61
C GLY A 56 -17.17 4.31 4.28
N ILE A 57 -17.74 3.94 3.13
CA ILE A 57 -17.18 4.24 1.81
C ILE A 57 -18.03 5.30 1.11
N ASP A 58 -17.42 6.42 0.69
CA ASP A 58 -18.11 7.47 -0.07
C ASP A 58 -17.59 7.56 -1.52
N ILE A 59 -18.35 6.99 -2.45
CA ILE A 59 -18.08 7.05 -3.90
C ILE A 59 -18.46 8.39 -4.55
N GLY A 60 -18.90 9.37 -3.76
CA GLY A 60 -19.20 10.73 -4.23
C GLY A 60 -17.96 11.50 -4.69
N GLN A 61 -16.80 11.17 -4.13
CA GLN A 61 -15.51 11.70 -4.56
C GLN A 61 -14.85 10.75 -5.55
N LYS A 62 -14.00 11.28 -6.44
CA LYS A 62 -13.20 10.46 -7.35
C LYS A 62 -12.15 9.70 -6.55
N PHE A 63 -11.96 8.42 -6.87
CA PHE A 63 -10.90 7.64 -6.25
C PHE A 63 -9.54 8.07 -6.81
N ASP A 64 -8.59 8.36 -5.93
CA ASP A 64 -7.22 8.68 -6.33
C ASP A 64 -6.45 7.38 -6.66
N VAL A 65 -6.52 6.98 -7.92
CA VAL A 65 -5.83 5.78 -8.43
C VAL A 65 -4.30 5.92 -8.41
N SER A 66 -3.75 7.14 -8.34
CA SER A 66 -2.30 7.35 -8.30
C SER A 66 -1.67 6.87 -7.00
N ARG A 67 -2.47 6.84 -5.92
CA ARG A 67 -2.08 6.37 -4.59
C ARG A 67 -2.39 4.89 -4.35
N MET A 68 -2.99 4.21 -5.32
CA MET A 68 -3.30 2.79 -5.18
C MET A 68 -2.00 2.00 -5.30
N CYS A 69 -1.38 1.66 -4.16
CA CYS A 69 -0.15 0.85 -4.09
C CYS A 69 -0.37 -0.44 -4.88
N PRO A 70 0.20 -0.58 -6.10
CA PRO A 70 -0.29 -1.55 -7.08
C PRO A 70 -0.19 -2.98 -6.57
N THR A 71 0.83 -3.29 -5.78
CA THR A 71 0.95 -4.52 -5.01
C THR A 71 2.13 -4.34 -4.06
N LEU A 72 1.92 -4.40 -2.74
CA LEU A 72 3.04 -4.73 -1.84
C LEU A 72 3.28 -6.24 -2.02
N LYS A 73 3.97 -6.64 -3.11
CA LYS A 73 4.39 -8.03 -3.30
C LYS A 73 5.41 -8.33 -2.21
N ARG A 74 4.95 -8.97 -1.12
CA ARG A 74 5.72 -9.49 0.02
C ARG A 74 6.74 -8.50 0.57
N SER A 75 6.38 -7.83 1.66
CA SER A 75 7.39 -7.38 2.61
C SER A 75 8.05 -8.62 3.21
N ASP A 76 9.07 -9.16 2.54
CA ASP A 76 9.94 -10.15 3.17
C ASP A 76 10.67 -9.44 4.32
N VAL A 77 10.71 -10.10 5.48
CA VAL A 77 11.36 -9.55 6.67
C VAL A 77 12.85 -9.50 6.39
N ILE A 78 13.43 -8.30 6.36
CA ILE A 78 14.88 -8.12 6.25
C ILE A 78 15.49 -8.47 7.62
N GLU A 79 16.01 -9.69 7.77
CA GLU A 79 16.79 -10.07 8.95
C GLU A 79 18.17 -9.40 8.91
N VAL A 80 18.34 -8.35 9.72
CA VAL A 80 19.66 -7.73 9.93
C VAL A 80 20.48 -8.61 10.86
N LYS A 81 21.62 -9.12 10.39
CA LYS A 81 22.57 -9.91 11.19
C LYS A 81 23.92 -9.18 11.24
N PRO A 82 24.62 -9.18 12.39
CA PRO A 82 26.00 -8.70 12.46
C PRO A 82 26.87 -9.48 11.48
N LEU A 83 27.67 -8.77 10.67
CA LEU A 83 28.64 -9.37 9.77
C LEU A 83 29.94 -9.61 10.52
N GLU A 84 30.36 -10.88 10.62
CA GLU A 84 31.67 -11.21 11.17
C GLU A 84 32.79 -10.78 10.22
N VAL A 85 33.89 -10.28 10.80
CA VAL A 85 35.07 -9.89 10.05
C VAL A 85 35.66 -11.13 9.37
N PRO A 86 35.86 -11.12 8.04
CA PRO A 86 36.45 -12.26 7.35
C PRO A 86 37.86 -12.58 7.86
N SER A 87 38.24 -13.85 7.87
CA SER A 87 39.56 -14.31 8.33
C SER A 87 40.75 -13.71 7.57
N TRP A 88 40.54 -13.23 6.35
CA TRP A 88 41.56 -12.58 5.53
C TRP A 88 41.70 -11.08 5.82
N TYR A 89 40.72 -10.45 6.47
CA TYR A 89 40.76 -9.02 6.75
C TYR A 89 41.70 -8.73 7.90
N LYS A 90 42.68 -7.85 7.67
CA LYS A 90 43.59 -7.31 8.68
C LYS A 90 43.27 -5.84 8.89
N MET A 91 42.80 -5.48 10.08
CA MET A 91 42.56 -4.09 10.43
C MET A 91 43.88 -3.30 10.35
N PRO A 92 43.92 -2.13 9.68
CA PRO A 92 45.13 -1.33 9.63
C PRO A 92 45.48 -0.86 11.04
N VAL A 93 46.70 -1.18 11.48
CA VAL A 93 47.26 -0.65 12.72
C VAL A 93 47.78 0.75 12.40
N VAL A 94 47.31 1.76 13.12
CA VAL A 94 47.87 3.11 13.03
C VAL A 94 49.34 3.01 13.43
N ALA A 95 50.24 3.40 12.52
CA ALA A 95 51.66 3.46 12.85
C ALA A 95 51.84 4.51 13.96
N GLU A 96 52.33 4.09 15.13
CA GLU A 96 52.52 4.98 16.30
C GLU A 96 53.59 6.06 16.06
N THR A 97 54.39 5.95 15.00
CA THR A 97 55.50 6.86 14.71
C THR A 97 55.30 7.63 13.41
N ASN A 98 54.77 8.85 13.53
CA ASN A 98 54.82 9.90 12.50
C ASN A 98 56.21 10.58 12.46
N ILE A 99 57.30 9.80 12.48
CA ILE A 99 58.64 10.36 12.36
C ILE A 99 59.11 10.14 10.92
N LEU A 100 58.74 11.07 10.04
CA LEU A 100 59.40 11.20 8.74
C LEU A 100 60.85 11.66 9.01
N PRO A 101 61.88 10.94 8.53
CA PRO A 101 63.26 11.40 8.66
C PRO A 101 63.53 12.44 7.58
N PHE A 102 63.03 13.67 7.75
CA PHE A 102 63.50 14.76 6.90
C PHE A 102 64.88 15.20 7.41
N ARG A 103 65.93 14.90 6.64
CA ARG A 103 67.25 15.53 6.82
C ARG A 103 67.15 16.96 6.32
N ALA A 104 67.14 17.92 7.22
CA ALA A 104 67.41 19.31 6.88
C ALA A 104 68.91 19.42 6.54
N TYR A 105 69.23 19.69 5.28
CA TYR A 105 70.56 20.15 4.91
C TYR A 105 70.65 21.65 5.26
N ALA A 106 71.65 22.01 6.06
CA ALA A 106 71.99 23.38 6.44
C ALA A 106 72.92 24.03 5.41
#